data_AF-A0A532EKB0-F1
#
_entry.id   AF-A0A532EKB0-F1
#
_cell.length_a   1.000
_cell.length_b   1.000
_cell.length_c   1.000
_cell.angle_alpha   90.00
_cell.angle_beta   90.00
_cell.angle_gamma   90.00
#
_symmetry.space_group_name_H-M   'P 1'
#
loop_
_entity.id
_entity.type
_entity.pdbx_description
1 polymer ?
#
loop_
_entity_poly.entity_id
_entity_poly.type
_entity_poly.pdbx_seq_one_letter_code
_entity_poly.pdbx_strand_id
1 'polypeptide(L)' 'MNSLPSDPFIEFHVPDAKTEQEFLQLVVQAAIMKYRALHDKDSSTPQTSLYDNIALQQRVG' A
#
# COMPACT_ATOMS: atom_id res chain seq x y z
N MET A 1 -36.95 5.28 -3.76
CA MET A 1 -35.79 4.37 -3.77
C MET A 1 -34.55 5.25 -3.70
N ASN A 2 -33.87 5.30 -2.55
CA ASN A 2 -32.63 6.07 -2.42
C ASN A 2 -31.49 5.17 -2.92
N SER A 3 -31.00 5.41 -4.14
CA SER A 3 -29.78 4.77 -4.64
C SER A 3 -28.61 5.21 -3.77
N LEU A 4 -27.91 4.26 -3.15
CA LEU A 4 -26.64 4.53 -2.48
C LEU A 4 -25.66 5.21 -3.45
N PRO A 5 -24.83 6.15 -2.98
CA PRO A 5 -23.80 6.75 -3.81
C PRO A 5 -22.91 5.62 -4.36
N SER A 6 -22.80 5.55 -5.68
CA SER A 6 -21.87 4.67 -6.37
C SER A 6 -20.47 5.16 -6.04
N ASP A 7 -19.83 4.55 -5.03
CA ASP A 7 -18.43 4.84 -4.76
C ASP A 7 -17.60 4.48 -5.99
N PRO A 8 -16.85 5.43 -6.57
CA PRO A 8 -16.03 5.16 -7.73
C PRO A 8 -14.90 4.21 -7.31
N PHE A 9 -14.93 2.98 -7.81
CA PHE A 9 -13.83 2.03 -7.66
C PHE A 9 -13.08 1.89 -8.98
N ILE A 10 -11.80 1.53 -8.88
CA ILE A 10 -10.96 1.21 -10.02
C ILE A 10 -10.68 -0.28 -9.96
N GLU A 11 -11.08 -1.00 -10.99
CA GLU A 11 -10.81 -2.42 -11.15
C GLU A 11 -9.53 -2.61 -11.98
N PHE A 12 -8.64 -3.48 -11.50
CA PHE A 12 -7.40 -3.82 -12.20
C PHE A 12 -7.33 -5.32 -12.40
N HIS A 13 -7.04 -5.73 -13.64
CA HIS A 13 -6.74 -7.11 -13.95
C HIS A 13 -5.24 -7.37 -13.74
N VAL A 14 -4.93 -8.28 -12.82
CA VAL A 14 -3.57 -8.72 -12.53
C VAL A 14 -3.32 -10.11 -13.14
N PRO A 15 -2.15 -10.35 -13.75
CA PRO A 15 -1.89 -11.55 -14.54
C PRO A 15 -1.75 -12.82 -13.70
N ASP A 16 -1.38 -12.69 -12.42
CA ASP A 16 -1.12 -13.80 -11.51
C ASP A 16 -1.22 -13.35 -10.04
N ALA A 17 -1.32 -14.33 -9.13
CA ALA A 17 -1.51 -14.10 -7.70
C ALA A 17 -0.32 -13.38 -7.03
N LYS A 18 0.91 -13.53 -7.53
CA LYS A 18 2.07 -12.83 -6.99
C LYS A 18 1.99 -11.35 -7.33
N THR A 19 1.69 -11.04 -8.59
CA THR A 19 1.49 -9.65 -9.05
C THR A 19 0.32 -8.98 -8.30
N GLU A 20 -0.75 -9.72 -8.02
CA GLU A 20 -1.87 -9.25 -7.18
C GLU A 20 -1.39 -8.87 -5.76
N GLN A 21 -0.62 -9.74 -5.13
CA GLN A 21 -0.11 -9.49 -3.78
C GLN A 21 0.81 -8.26 -3.72
N GLU A 22 1.72 -8.11 -4.69
CA GLU A 22 2.60 -6.94 -4.80
C GLU A 22 1.80 -5.65 -5.00
N PHE A 23 0.78 -5.69 -5.87
CA PHE A 23 -0.12 -4.56 -6.07
C PHE A 23 -0.88 -4.18 -4.79
N LEU A 24 -1.46 -5.14 -4.08
CA LEU A 24 -2.16 -4.89 -2.83
C LEU A 24 -1.26 -4.27 -1.77
N GLN A 25 -0.02 -4.74 -1.65
CA GLN A 25 0.96 -4.15 -0.73
C GLN A 25 1.23 -2.67 -1.06
N LEU A 26 1.43 -2.34 -2.34
CA LEU A 26 1.64 -0.97 -2.79
C LEU A 26 0.42 -0.07 -2.53
N VAL A 27 -0.80 -0.56 -2.81
CA VAL A 27 -2.04 0.19 -2.57
C VAL A 27 -2.23 0.49 -1.09
N VAL A 28 -2.02 -0.51 -0.22
CA VAL A 28 -2.11 -0.32 1.23
C VAL A 28 -1.07 0.68 1.72
N GLN A 29 0.17 0.59 1.24
CA GLN A 29 1.21 1.54 1.60
C GLN A 29 0.86 2.98 1.18
N ALA A 30 0.35 3.16 -0.05
CA ALA A 30 -0.10 4.46 -0.54
C ALA A 30 -1.26 5.02 0.29
N ALA A 31 -2.23 4.18 0.67
CA ALA A 31 -3.35 4.56 1.52
C ALA A 31 -2.88 5.02 2.91
N ILE A 32 -1.93 4.29 3.52
CA ILE A 32 -1.31 4.67 4.80
C ILE A 32 -0.59 6.00 4.68
N MET A 33 0.23 6.19 3.62
CA MET A 33 0.94 7.45 3.39
C MET A 33 -0.03 8.63 3.24
N LYS A 34 -1.13 8.45 2.48
CA LYS A 34 -2.15 9.48 2.30
C LYS A 34 -2.87 9.79 3.60
N TYR A 35 -3.24 8.77 4.37
CA TYR A 35 -3.86 8.94 5.68
C TYR A 35 -2.94 9.74 6.61
N ARG A 36 -1.67 9.36 6.70
CA ARG A 36 -0.67 10.10 7.49
C ARG A 36 -0.51 11.53 6.99
N ALA A 37 -0.39 11.77 5.68
CA ALA A 37 -0.27 13.13 5.16
C ALA A 37 -1.48 14.04 5.53
N LEU A 38 -2.67 13.45 5.65
CA LEU A 38 -3.89 14.17 6.02
C LEU A 38 -4.06 14.36 7.53
N HIS A 39 -3.54 13.44 8.34
CA HIS A 39 -3.81 13.37 9.78
C HIS A 39 -2.57 13.64 10.67
N ASP A 40 -1.36 13.33 10.20
CA ASP A 40 -0.09 13.66 10.84
C ASP A 40 0.44 14.99 10.29
N LYS A 41 -0.07 16.11 10.81
CA LYS A 41 0.58 17.42 10.60
C LYS A 41 1.85 17.61 11.46
N ASP A 42 2.14 16.72 12.42
CA ASP A 42 3.20 16.92 13.42
C ASP A 42 4.11 15.72 13.70
N SER A 43 4.03 14.62 12.93
CA SER A 43 4.80 13.40 13.22
C SER A 43 5.99 13.24 12.27
N SER A 44 7.21 13.39 12.81
CA SER A 44 8.51 13.13 12.18
C SER A 44 8.52 11.94 11.20
N THR A 45 9.18 12.13 10.06
CA THR A 45 9.40 11.19 8.95
C THR A 45 9.49 9.72 9.36
N PRO A 46 8.73 8.80 8.73
CA PRO A 46 8.87 7.38 9.04
C PRO A 46 10.16 6.82 8.43
N GLN A 47 11.04 6.29 9.28
CA GLN A 47 12.18 5.48 8.85
C GLN A 47 11.67 4.24 8.11
N THR A 48 11.93 4.17 6.81
CA THR A 48 11.69 3.04 5.91
C THR A 48 12.61 1.84 6.19
N SER A 49 13.02 1.59 7.43
CA SER A 49 14.14 0.68 7.75
C SER A 49 13.73 -0.79 8.01
N LEU A 50 12.46 -1.17 7.88
CA LEU A 50 12.03 -2.54 8.19
C LEU A 50 11.75 -3.41 6.97
N TYR A 51 11.43 -2.83 5.80
CA TYR A 51 11.15 -3.61 4.58
C TYR A 51 12.41 -3.93 3.74
N ASP A 52 13.47 -3.11 3.82
CA ASP A 52 14.73 -3.39 3.12
C ASP A 52 15.47 -4.63 3.68
N ASN A 53 15.15 -5.05 4.91
CA ASN A 53 15.80 -6.20 5.55
C ASN A 53 15.30 -7.56 5.02
N ILE A 54 14.11 -7.63 4.41
CA ILE A 54 13.58 -8.88 3.87
C ILE A 54 14.26 -9.23 2.54
N ALA A 55 14.64 -8.22 1.74
CA ALA A 55 15.37 -8.42 0.48
C ALA A 55 16.85 -8.79 0.67
N LEU A 56 17.45 -8.45 1.80
CA LEU A 56 18.88 -8.72 2.08
C LEU A 56 19.15 -10.11 2.67
N GLN A 57 18.18 -10.74 3.35
CA GLN A 57 18.38 -12.09 3.91
C GLN A 57 18.38 -13.22 2.87
N GLN A 58 17.90 -12.99 1.64
CA GLN A 58 17.91 -14.03 0.59
C GLN A 58 19.20 -14.04 -0.27
N ARG A 59 20.17 -13.17 -0.01
CA ARG A 59 21.42 -13.08 -0.80
C ARG A 59 22.65 -13.62 -0.08
N VAL A 60 22.50 -14.09 1.16
CA VAL A 60 23.59 -14.75 1.90
C VAL A 60 23.16 -16.18 2.20
N GLY A 61 23.34 -17.04 1.19
CA GLY A 61 23.62 -18.45 1.38
C GLY A 61 25.12 -18.65 1.49
#